data_AF-A0AAX4HU45-F1
#
_entry.id   AF-A0AAX4HU45-F1
#
_cell.length_a   1.000
_cell.length_b   1.000
_cell.length_c   1.000
_cell.angle_alpha   90.00
_cell.angle_beta   90.00
_cell.angle_gamma   90.00
#
_symmetry.space_group_name_H-M   'P 1'
#
loop_
_entity.id
_entity.type
_entity.pdbx_description
1 polymer ?
#
loop_
_entity_poly.entity_id
_entity_poly.type
_entity_poly.pdbx_seq_one_letter_code
_entity_poly.pdbx_strand_id
1 'polypeptide(L)'
;MKKMLFPLALLMLSSSVFAERYYGTVHSFDQGKKGEDHLLFLNSGRVIIVKKNGRFSFSRLDFRPGVNIAVDVDENNELEAISSMPDESMPSEEEPMPTEVMPDATVLPDFSTASKIFSGMNRSWKSNTECTDRAHVWTYEEWKKYGLISRKVFMFFTNTYIRRYNYHWWFHVSPYVLVQSGEGVVERVLDRRYTSGIRTMKSWSDIFIASKKSCPVTTYAYYRANKNSPEHCFHVKSNMYNRLPLHVRNQENTGRVQTRFNTSEVNFSYRAFTRRGAK
;
A
#
# COMPACT_ATOMS: atom_id res chain seq x y z
N MET A 1 -14.14 -55.52 -42.01
CA MET A 1 -13.82 -54.12 -41.70
C MET A 1 -14.50 -53.74 -40.38
N LYS A 2 -13.77 -53.80 -39.26
CA LYS A 2 -14.30 -53.42 -37.94
C LYS A 2 -14.07 -51.92 -37.73
N LYS A 3 -15.15 -51.14 -37.64
CA LYS A 3 -15.10 -49.71 -37.29
C LYS A 3 -14.76 -49.60 -35.81
N MET A 4 -13.52 -49.25 -35.49
CA MET A 4 -13.13 -48.81 -34.15
C MET A 4 -13.73 -47.43 -33.91
N LEU A 5 -14.79 -47.37 -33.10
CA LEU A 5 -15.21 -46.13 -32.44
C LEU A 5 -14.17 -45.80 -31.37
N PHE A 6 -13.34 -44.79 -31.62
CA PHE A 6 -12.54 -44.16 -30.59
C PHE A 6 -13.47 -43.33 -29.70
N PRO A 7 -13.58 -43.62 -28.38
CA PRO A 7 -14.26 -42.72 -27.48
C PRO A 7 -13.40 -41.47 -27.36
N LEU A 8 -13.91 -40.36 -27.90
CA LEU A 8 -13.39 -39.02 -27.69
C LEU A 8 -13.59 -38.71 -26.19
N ALA A 9 -12.64 -39.13 -25.36
CA ALA A 9 -12.58 -38.77 -23.96
C ALA A 9 -12.40 -37.25 -23.90
N LEU A 10 -13.54 -36.57 -23.74
CA LEU A 10 -13.64 -35.15 -23.44
C LEU A 10 -12.96 -34.94 -22.09
N LEU A 11 -11.64 -34.76 -22.11
CA LEU A 11 -10.88 -34.18 -21.02
C LEU A 11 -11.43 -32.76 -20.84
N MET A 12 -12.51 -32.68 -20.04
CA MET A 12 -12.89 -31.49 -19.32
C MET A 12 -11.69 -31.14 -18.45
N LEU A 13 -10.74 -30.44 -19.05
CA LEU A 13 -9.74 -29.64 -18.35
C LEU A 13 -10.57 -28.66 -17.55
N SER A 14 -10.96 -29.07 -16.34
CA SER A 14 -11.38 -28.17 -15.29
C SER A 14 -10.18 -27.27 -15.10
N SER A 15 -10.18 -26.13 -15.80
CA SER A 15 -9.32 -25.01 -15.51
C SER A 15 -9.65 -24.65 -14.07
N SER A 16 -8.92 -25.26 -13.13
CA SER A 16 -8.91 -24.87 -11.74
C SER A 16 -8.55 -23.40 -11.80
N VAL A 17 -9.57 -22.55 -11.65
CA VAL A 17 -9.40 -21.11 -11.53
C VAL A 17 -8.45 -20.97 -10.35
N PHE A 18 -7.21 -20.58 -10.63
CA PHE A 18 -6.16 -20.51 -9.62
C PHE A 18 -6.53 -19.35 -8.71
N ALA A 19 -7.15 -19.65 -7.57
CA ALA A 19 -7.41 -18.63 -6.57
C ALA A 19 -6.08 -18.12 -6.02
N GLU A 20 -5.90 -16.80 -6.00
CA GLU A 20 -4.74 -16.19 -5.34
C GLU A 20 -5.01 -16.10 -3.85
N ARG A 21 -4.05 -16.55 -3.03
CA ARG A 21 -4.18 -16.53 -1.57
C ARG A 21 -3.40 -15.36 -0.98
N TYR A 22 -4.10 -14.50 -0.25
CA TYR A 22 -3.51 -13.42 0.53
C TYR A 22 -3.60 -13.70 2.02
N TYR A 23 -2.60 -13.20 2.74
CA TYR A 23 -2.53 -13.22 4.19
C TYR A 23 -2.41 -11.79 4.68
N GLY A 24 -3.18 -11.42 5.70
CA GLY A 24 -3.05 -10.10 6.26
C GLY A 24 -4.04 -9.81 7.39
N THR A 25 -3.85 -8.64 7.99
CA THR A 25 -4.70 -8.12 9.04
C THR A 25 -5.80 -7.25 8.43
N VAL A 26 -7.04 -7.43 8.89
CA VAL A 26 -8.15 -6.57 8.51
C VAL A 26 -7.87 -5.14 8.96
N HIS A 27 -7.86 -4.20 8.02
CA HIS A 27 -7.79 -2.77 8.30
C HIS A 27 -9.20 -2.23 8.58
N SER A 28 -10.12 -2.49 7.66
CA SER A 28 -11.50 -2.01 7.74
C SER A 28 -12.40 -2.78 6.79
N PHE A 29 -13.71 -2.67 6.98
CA PHE A 29 -14.72 -3.23 6.10
C PHE A 29 -15.73 -2.13 5.73
N ASP A 30 -16.01 -1.97 4.44
CA ASP A 30 -16.99 -1.02 3.92
C ASP A 30 -18.17 -1.75 3.32
N GLN A 31 -19.35 -1.54 3.89
CA GLN A 31 -20.55 -2.24 3.46
C GLN A 31 -21.13 -1.72 2.13
N GLY A 32 -20.60 -0.63 1.58
CA GLY A 32 -21.19 0.02 0.40
C GLY A 32 -22.62 0.53 0.62
N LYS A 33 -23.20 1.07 -0.43
CA LYS A 33 -24.61 1.49 -0.49
C LYS A 33 -25.51 0.37 -0.99
N LYS A 34 -26.81 0.63 -1.07
CA LYS A 34 -27.79 -0.32 -1.62
C LYS A 34 -27.42 -0.71 -3.06
N GLY A 35 -27.04 -1.97 -3.23
CA GLY A 35 -26.72 -2.56 -4.54
C GLY A 35 -25.22 -2.55 -4.87
N GLU A 36 -24.39 -1.93 -4.03
CA GLU A 36 -22.94 -2.01 -4.16
C GLU A 36 -22.40 -3.27 -3.47
N ASP A 37 -21.29 -3.77 -3.99
CA ASP A 37 -20.48 -4.79 -3.32
C ASP A 37 -19.75 -4.20 -2.11
N HIS A 38 -19.46 -5.07 -1.17
CA HIS A 38 -18.70 -4.71 0.02
C HIS A 38 -17.20 -4.74 -0.30
N LEU A 39 -16.43 -3.94 0.44
CA LEU A 39 -14.97 -3.87 0.28
C LEU A 39 -14.30 -4.23 1.61
N LEU A 40 -13.44 -5.24 1.57
CA LEU A 40 -12.57 -5.62 2.67
C LEU A 40 -11.17 -5.06 2.43
N PHE A 41 -10.69 -4.25 3.36
CA PHE A 41 -9.40 -3.59 3.27
C PHE A 41 -8.40 -4.31 4.18
N LEU A 42 -7.23 -4.66 3.66
CA LEU A 42 -6.15 -5.25 4.43
C LEU A 42 -5.06 -4.21 4.76
N ASN A 43 -4.33 -4.39 5.86
CA ASN A 43 -3.21 -3.52 6.24
C ASN A 43 -2.08 -3.49 5.20
N SER A 44 -1.98 -4.51 4.34
CA SER A 44 -1.04 -4.54 3.20
C SER A 44 -1.35 -3.50 2.13
N GLY A 45 -2.57 -2.96 2.11
CA GLY A 45 -3.05 -2.08 1.03
C GLY A 45 -3.99 -2.76 0.05
N ARG A 46 -4.12 -4.09 0.11
CA ARG A 46 -5.04 -4.85 -0.75
C ARG A 46 -6.50 -4.55 -0.41
N VAL A 47 -7.34 -4.56 -1.45
CA VAL A 47 -8.79 -4.52 -1.36
C VAL A 47 -9.34 -5.83 -1.88
N ILE A 48 -10.23 -6.47 -1.14
CA ILE A 48 -10.95 -7.66 -1.56
C ILE A 48 -12.42 -7.30 -1.74
N ILE A 49 -13.00 -7.71 -2.87
CA ILE A 49 -14.41 -7.46 -3.19
C ILE A 49 -15.24 -8.59 -2.60
N VAL A 50 -16.26 -8.24 -1.81
CA VAL A 50 -17.17 -9.24 -1.25
C VAL A 50 -18.56 -9.01 -1.83
N LYS A 51 -18.97 -9.92 -2.72
CA LYS A 51 -20.27 -9.84 -3.42
C LYS A 51 -21.42 -9.81 -2.43
N LYS A 52 -22.32 -8.84 -2.59
CA LYS A 52 -23.50 -8.72 -1.73
C LYS A 52 -24.43 -9.94 -1.80
N ASN A 53 -24.58 -10.51 -2.98
CA ASN A 53 -25.39 -11.71 -3.24
C ASN A 53 -24.51 -12.97 -3.40
N GLY A 54 -23.28 -12.94 -2.88
CA GLY A 54 -22.34 -14.05 -2.98
C GLY A 54 -22.67 -15.22 -2.06
N ARG A 55 -21.84 -16.27 -2.13
CA ARG A 55 -21.97 -17.47 -1.28
C ARG A 55 -21.75 -17.19 0.21
N PHE A 56 -21.10 -16.07 0.54
CA PHE A 56 -20.75 -15.71 1.91
C PHE A 56 -21.85 -14.91 2.59
N SER A 57 -22.39 -15.45 3.70
CA SER A 57 -23.25 -14.68 4.60
C SER A 57 -22.40 -13.89 5.60
N PHE A 58 -22.52 -12.56 5.57
CA PHE A 58 -21.75 -11.64 6.43
C PHE A 58 -21.90 -11.90 7.94
N SER A 59 -22.99 -12.53 8.36
CA SER A 59 -23.26 -12.77 9.79
C SER A 59 -22.27 -13.70 10.47
N ARG A 60 -21.47 -14.46 9.70
CA ARG A 60 -20.53 -15.47 10.23
C ARG A 60 -19.07 -15.03 10.23
N LEU A 61 -18.74 -13.88 9.64
CA LEU A 61 -17.37 -13.44 9.44
C LEU A 61 -17.04 -12.23 10.30
N ASP A 62 -15.97 -12.34 11.06
CA ASP A 62 -15.46 -11.26 11.89
C ASP A 62 -14.51 -10.37 11.08
N PHE A 63 -15.04 -9.25 10.58
CA PHE A 63 -14.26 -8.22 9.89
C PHE A 63 -13.85 -7.07 10.80
N ARG A 64 -13.72 -7.31 12.12
CA ARG A 64 -13.20 -6.29 13.03
C ARG A 64 -11.76 -5.93 12.63
N PRO A 65 -11.39 -4.63 12.66
CA PRO A 65 -10.00 -4.21 12.47
C PRO A 65 -9.06 -4.93 13.44
N GLY A 66 -7.91 -5.38 12.94
CA GLY A 66 -6.91 -6.11 13.74
C GLY A 66 -7.00 -7.64 13.64
N VAL A 67 -8.07 -8.20 13.09
CA VAL A 67 -8.19 -9.66 12.92
C VAL A 67 -7.27 -10.15 11.80
N ASN A 68 -6.49 -11.19 12.07
CA ASN A 68 -5.63 -11.84 11.08
C ASN A 68 -6.41 -12.87 10.26
N ILE A 69 -6.36 -12.76 8.93
CA ILE A 69 -7.11 -13.61 8.01
C ILE A 69 -6.26 -14.09 6.84
N ALA A 70 -6.62 -15.27 6.33
CA ALA A 70 -6.23 -15.73 5.00
C ALA A 70 -7.45 -15.68 4.09
N VAL A 71 -7.30 -15.05 2.93
CA VAL A 71 -8.36 -14.90 1.92
C VAL A 71 -7.90 -15.52 0.61
N ASP A 72 -8.75 -16.32 0.00
CA ASP A 72 -8.59 -16.80 -1.36
C ASP A 72 -9.48 -15.94 -2.27
N VAL A 73 -8.93 -15.44 -3.37
CA VAL A 73 -9.64 -14.59 -4.31
C VAL A 73 -9.55 -15.09 -5.74
N ASP A 74 -10.53 -14.73 -6.57
CA ASP A 74 -10.49 -14.98 -8.01
C ASP A 74 -9.64 -13.94 -8.77
N GLU A 75 -9.64 -14.02 -10.10
CA GLU A 75 -8.92 -13.10 -10.99
C GLU A 75 -9.45 -11.65 -10.95
N ASN A 76 -10.70 -11.45 -10.51
CA ASN A 76 -11.34 -10.16 -10.32
C ASN A 76 -11.16 -9.63 -8.89
N ASN A 77 -10.40 -10.36 -8.06
CA ASN A 77 -10.14 -10.07 -6.66
C ASN A 77 -11.41 -10.12 -5.80
N GLU A 78 -12.36 -10.97 -6.20
CA GLU A 78 -13.58 -11.31 -5.48
C GLU A 78 -13.31 -12.44 -4.48
N LEU A 79 -13.92 -12.36 -3.30
CA LEU A 79 -13.70 -13.31 -2.22
C LEU A 79 -14.29 -14.70 -2.54
N GLU A 80 -13.42 -15.70 -2.66
CA GLU A 80 -13.79 -17.11 -2.87
C GLU A 80 -13.74 -17.94 -1.59
N ALA A 81 -12.83 -17.64 -0.67
CA ALA A 81 -12.78 -18.23 0.66
C ALA A 81 -12.10 -17.31 1.68
N ILE A 82 -12.43 -17.48 2.95
CA ILE A 82 -11.82 -16.76 4.06
C ILE A 82 -11.68 -17.69 5.26
N SER A 83 -10.55 -17.56 5.96
CA SER A 83 -10.28 -18.27 7.21
C SER A 83 -9.59 -17.34 8.19
N SER A 84 -9.95 -17.44 9.47
CA SER A 84 -9.20 -16.79 10.55
C SER A 84 -7.84 -17.45 10.69
N MET A 85 -6.80 -16.66 10.86
CA MET A 85 -5.49 -17.16 11.26
C MET A 85 -5.37 -17.08 12.78
N PRO A 86 -4.59 -17.98 13.41
CA PRO A 86 -4.19 -17.77 14.79
C PRO A 86 -3.52 -16.41 14.89
N ASP A 87 -3.78 -15.69 15.97
CA ASP A 87 -2.99 -14.52 16.32
C ASP A 87 -1.59 -15.00 16.63
N GLU A 88 -0.70 -14.94 15.63
CA GLU A 88 0.72 -14.83 15.92
C GLU A 88 0.83 -13.57 16.77
N SER A 89 1.27 -13.73 18.02
CA SER A 89 1.48 -12.63 18.94
C SER A 89 2.31 -11.58 18.22
N MET A 90 1.65 -10.52 17.75
CA MET A 90 2.39 -9.40 17.19
C MET A 90 3.35 -8.93 18.28
N PRO A 91 4.57 -8.50 17.89
CA PRO A 91 5.48 -7.87 18.84
C PRO A 91 4.67 -6.88 19.68
N SER A 92 4.73 -7.05 21.01
CA SER A 92 3.95 -6.25 21.95
C SER A 92 4.05 -4.79 21.56
N GLU A 93 2.91 -4.08 21.62
CA GLU A 93 2.82 -2.65 21.35
C GLU A 93 4.02 -1.95 22.01
N GLU A 94 4.94 -1.41 21.20
CA GLU A 94 6.19 -0.87 21.73
C GLU A 94 5.88 0.24 22.74
N GLU A 95 6.65 0.27 23.82
CA GLU A 95 6.49 1.30 24.83
C GLU A 95 6.51 2.70 24.20
N PRO A 96 5.64 3.60 24.66
CA PRO A 96 5.50 4.91 24.08
C PRO A 96 6.84 5.64 24.14
N MET A 97 7.43 5.91 22.97
CA MET A 97 8.64 6.72 22.90
C MET A 97 8.34 8.15 23.37
N PRO A 98 9.32 8.84 24.00
CA PRO A 98 9.20 10.24 24.35
C PRO A 98 8.77 11.09 23.14
N THR A 99 7.97 12.13 23.40
CA THR A 99 7.59 13.10 22.38
C THR A 99 8.81 13.92 21.97
N GLU A 100 9.49 13.49 20.93
CA GLU A 100 10.59 14.23 20.32
C GLU A 100 10.09 15.17 19.22
N VAL A 101 10.77 16.29 19.05
CA VAL A 101 10.50 17.22 17.95
C VAL A 101 10.84 16.55 16.62
N MET A 102 9.91 16.57 15.68
CA MET A 102 10.12 16.00 14.35
C MET A 102 11.26 16.76 13.65
N PRO A 103 12.29 16.07 13.15
CA PRO A 103 13.34 16.75 12.41
C PRO A 103 12.79 17.34 11.11
N ASP A 104 13.34 18.47 10.70
CA ASP A 104 13.03 19.11 9.43
C ASP A 104 13.49 18.24 8.25
N ALA A 105 12.73 18.30 7.16
CA ALA A 105 13.10 17.60 5.95
C ALA A 105 14.33 18.24 5.31
N THR A 106 15.26 17.43 4.82
CA THR A 106 16.43 17.95 4.09
C THR A 106 15.97 18.58 2.77
N VAL A 107 16.43 19.79 2.49
CA VAL A 107 16.27 20.46 1.19
C VAL A 107 17.51 20.16 0.35
N LEU A 108 17.34 19.41 -0.73
CA LEU A 108 18.40 19.12 -1.69
C LEU A 108 18.72 20.37 -2.53
N PRO A 109 19.99 20.60 -2.89
CA PRO A 109 20.41 21.84 -3.57
C PRO A 109 19.87 21.98 -4.98
N ASP A 110 19.56 20.87 -5.67
CA ASP A 110 19.08 20.90 -7.05
C ASP A 110 18.45 19.56 -7.48
N PHE A 111 17.82 19.59 -8.66
CA PHE A 111 17.20 18.44 -9.31
C PHE A 111 18.21 17.34 -9.68
N SER A 112 19.46 17.70 -10.00
CA SER A 112 20.52 16.75 -10.38
C SER A 112 20.89 15.85 -9.20
N THR A 113 21.03 16.44 -8.01
CA THR A 113 21.29 15.75 -6.75
C THR A 113 20.15 14.79 -6.41
N ALA A 114 18.89 15.24 -6.51
CA ALA A 114 17.73 14.38 -6.32
C ALA A 114 17.70 13.21 -7.33
N SER A 115 18.05 13.48 -8.60
CA SER A 115 18.10 12.46 -9.66
C SER A 115 19.21 11.44 -9.44
N LYS A 116 20.35 11.85 -8.89
CA LYS A 116 21.46 10.97 -8.51
C LYS A 116 21.04 10.04 -7.37
N ILE A 117 20.38 10.56 -6.34
CA ILE A 117 19.82 9.76 -5.24
C ILE A 117 18.84 8.73 -5.80
N PHE A 118 17.87 9.17 -6.60
CA PHE A 118 16.87 8.29 -7.23
C PHE A 118 17.48 7.17 -8.08
N SER A 119 18.53 7.51 -8.84
CA SER A 119 19.23 6.54 -9.69
C SER A 119 19.96 5.47 -8.88
N GLY A 120 20.43 5.83 -7.68
CA GLY A 120 21.12 4.97 -6.74
C GLY A 120 20.22 4.19 -5.77
N MET A 121 18.90 4.34 -5.84
CA MET A 121 17.96 3.56 -5.02
C MET A 121 18.02 2.07 -5.36
N ASN A 122 17.93 1.22 -4.34
CA ASN A 122 18.02 -0.23 -4.48
C ASN A 122 16.91 -0.79 -5.39
N ARG A 123 17.30 -1.64 -6.35
CA ARG A 123 16.42 -2.28 -7.36
C ARG A 123 16.18 -3.77 -7.14
N SER A 124 16.76 -4.34 -6.10
CA SER A 124 16.77 -5.79 -5.85
C SER A 124 15.48 -6.31 -5.20
N TRP A 125 14.34 -5.66 -5.46
CA TRP A 125 13.07 -6.02 -4.86
C TRP A 125 12.44 -7.28 -5.50
N LYS A 126 11.70 -8.07 -4.71
CA LYS A 126 10.85 -9.15 -5.25
C LYS A 126 9.65 -8.56 -5.99
N SER A 127 9.14 -9.29 -6.99
CA SER A 127 7.96 -8.85 -7.78
C SER A 127 6.72 -8.63 -6.92
N ASN A 128 6.57 -9.41 -5.85
CA ASN A 128 5.45 -9.37 -4.90
C ASN A 128 5.71 -8.51 -3.65
N THR A 129 6.68 -7.59 -3.70
CA THR A 129 6.89 -6.66 -2.58
C THR A 129 5.75 -5.67 -2.47
N GLU A 130 5.45 -5.32 -1.22
CA GLU A 130 4.46 -4.28 -0.92
C GLU A 130 5.06 -2.88 -1.05
N CYS A 131 4.23 -1.88 -1.38
CA CYS A 131 4.69 -0.50 -1.54
C CYS A 131 5.25 0.09 -0.24
N THR A 132 4.66 -0.27 0.90
CA THR A 132 5.11 0.13 2.24
C THR A 132 6.52 -0.34 2.53
N ASP A 133 6.84 -1.60 2.20
CA ASP A 133 8.17 -2.17 2.42
C ASP A 133 9.23 -1.52 1.53
N ARG A 134 8.90 -1.30 0.24
CA ARG A 134 9.81 -0.59 -0.68
C ARG A 134 10.09 0.83 -0.20
N ALA A 135 9.05 1.60 0.10
CA ALA A 135 9.21 2.98 0.56
C ALA A 135 9.99 3.04 1.87
N HIS A 136 9.76 2.10 2.80
CA HIS A 136 10.45 2.07 4.08
C HIS A 136 11.94 1.68 3.93
N VAL A 137 12.28 0.69 3.09
CA VAL A 137 13.67 0.35 2.78
C VAL A 137 14.39 1.50 2.10
N TRP A 138 13.80 2.10 1.05
CA TRP A 138 14.43 3.20 0.33
C TRP A 138 14.71 4.40 1.23
N THR A 139 13.74 4.81 2.05
CA THR A 139 13.95 5.92 3.00
C THR A 139 15.04 5.62 4.04
N TYR A 140 15.10 4.39 4.54
CA TYR A 140 16.16 3.96 5.46
C TYR A 140 17.54 3.96 4.79
N GLU A 141 17.67 3.44 3.57
CA GLU A 141 18.93 3.43 2.82
C GLU A 141 19.40 4.84 2.48
N GLU A 142 18.49 5.72 2.06
CA GLU A 142 18.79 7.13 1.77
C GLU A 142 19.30 7.86 3.01
N TRP A 143 18.64 7.68 4.16
CA TRP A 143 19.10 8.22 5.44
C TRP A 143 20.49 7.70 5.80
N LYS A 144 20.69 6.38 5.75
CA LYS A 144 21.97 5.75 6.10
C LYS A 144 23.11 6.17 5.19
N LYS A 145 22.85 6.33 3.89
CA LYS A 145 23.88 6.60 2.88
C LYS A 145 24.20 8.09 2.71
N TYR A 146 23.20 8.95 2.84
CA TYR A 146 23.31 10.37 2.52
C TYR A 146 22.99 11.30 3.71
N GLY A 147 22.60 10.77 4.87
CA GLY A 147 22.06 11.58 5.96
C GLY A 147 20.74 12.26 5.59
N LEU A 148 20.04 11.76 4.56
CA LEU A 148 18.86 12.40 4.00
C LEU A 148 17.64 12.19 4.89
N ILE A 149 17.05 13.28 5.38
CA ILE A 149 15.77 13.26 6.09
C ILE A 149 14.67 13.49 5.05
N SER A 150 14.23 12.40 4.42
CA SER A 150 13.14 12.44 3.45
C SER A 150 11.77 12.45 4.13
N ARG A 151 10.71 12.55 3.35
CA ARG A 151 9.32 12.43 3.81
C ARG A 151 8.64 11.32 3.02
N LYS A 152 7.43 10.95 3.41
CA LYS A 152 6.59 9.98 2.69
C LYS A 152 5.27 10.61 2.32
N VAL A 153 4.78 10.30 1.13
CA VAL A 153 3.42 10.61 0.73
C VAL A 153 2.64 9.32 0.59
N PHE A 154 1.55 9.22 1.35
CA PHE A 154 0.54 8.18 1.19
C PHE A 154 -0.56 8.72 0.29
N MET A 155 -0.78 8.08 -0.85
CA MET A 155 -1.92 8.35 -1.71
C MET A 155 -3.01 7.33 -1.39
N PHE A 156 -4.09 7.77 -0.77
CA PHE A 156 -5.23 6.94 -0.43
C PHE A 156 -6.29 7.03 -1.52
N PHE A 157 -6.76 5.88 -2.02
CA PHE A 157 -7.85 5.82 -2.99
C PHE A 157 -9.19 5.87 -2.27
N THR A 158 -10.17 6.53 -2.87
CA THR A 158 -11.54 6.55 -2.35
C THR A 158 -12.26 5.24 -2.71
N ASN A 159 -13.25 4.89 -1.91
CA ASN A 159 -14.16 3.78 -2.21
C ASN A 159 -14.88 4.00 -3.55
N THR A 160 -15.20 5.26 -3.88
CA THR A 160 -15.76 5.65 -5.17
C THR A 160 -14.84 5.25 -6.32
N TYR A 161 -13.53 5.54 -6.19
CA TYR A 161 -12.54 5.17 -7.20
C TYR A 161 -12.38 3.66 -7.31
N ILE A 162 -12.22 2.99 -6.17
CA ILE A 162 -12.05 1.54 -6.08
C ILE A 162 -13.20 0.81 -6.77
N ARG A 163 -14.45 1.17 -6.46
CA ARG A 163 -15.64 0.56 -7.09
C ARG A 163 -15.71 0.86 -8.58
N ARG A 164 -15.44 2.11 -8.99
CA ARG A 164 -15.56 2.54 -10.38
C ARG A 164 -14.57 1.85 -11.31
N TYR A 165 -13.35 1.61 -10.83
CA TYR A 165 -12.25 1.11 -11.65
C TYR A 165 -11.78 -0.30 -11.25
N ASN A 166 -12.55 -0.99 -10.40
CA ASN A 166 -12.18 -2.28 -9.82
C ASN A 166 -10.74 -2.27 -9.27
N TYR A 167 -10.38 -1.24 -8.50
CA TYR A 167 -8.98 -1.04 -8.14
C TYR A 167 -8.59 -1.89 -6.92
N HIS A 168 -7.54 -2.69 -7.04
CA HIS A 168 -7.19 -3.72 -6.05
C HIS A 168 -6.40 -3.22 -4.83
N TRP A 169 -6.16 -1.91 -4.76
CA TRP A 169 -5.38 -1.26 -3.71
C TRP A 169 -6.15 -0.08 -3.13
N TRP A 170 -6.07 0.13 -1.82
CA TRP A 170 -6.70 1.30 -1.17
C TRP A 170 -5.72 2.40 -0.80
N PHE A 171 -4.41 2.13 -0.92
CA PHE A 171 -3.40 3.16 -0.89
C PHE A 171 -2.15 2.75 -1.66
N HIS A 172 -1.30 3.74 -1.93
CA HIS A 172 0.07 3.58 -2.37
C HIS A 172 0.96 4.56 -1.60
N VAL A 173 2.22 4.22 -1.37
CA VAL A 173 3.17 5.08 -0.63
C VAL A 173 4.51 5.15 -1.33
N SER A 174 5.12 6.33 -1.30
CA SER A 174 6.44 6.57 -1.86
C SER A 174 7.20 7.64 -1.05
N PRO A 175 8.54 7.57 -0.97
CA PRO A 175 9.33 8.69 -0.49
C PRO A 175 9.14 9.93 -1.37
N TYR A 176 9.30 11.10 -0.76
CA TYR A 176 9.53 12.34 -1.48
C TYR A 176 10.57 13.18 -0.78
N VAL A 177 11.21 14.05 -1.54
CA VAL A 177 12.25 14.98 -1.09
C VAL A 177 11.88 16.41 -1.42
N LEU A 178 12.45 17.34 -0.66
CA LEU A 178 12.41 18.77 -0.96
C LEU A 178 13.62 19.11 -1.81
N VAL A 179 13.42 19.90 -2.87
CA VAL A 179 14.47 20.26 -3.83
C VAL A 179 14.41 21.77 -4.06
N GLN A 180 15.55 22.44 -3.91
CA GLN A 180 15.69 23.83 -4.29
C GLN A 180 15.58 23.98 -5.82
N SER A 181 14.83 24.99 -6.26
CA SER A 181 14.63 25.36 -7.66
C SER A 181 14.65 26.88 -7.81
N GLY A 182 14.62 27.36 -9.06
CA GLY A 182 14.49 28.80 -9.34
C GLY A 182 13.20 29.43 -8.81
N GLU A 183 12.17 28.62 -8.57
CA GLU A 183 10.86 29.04 -8.05
C GLU A 183 10.73 28.83 -6.52
N GLY A 184 11.82 28.43 -5.85
CA GLY A 184 11.81 28.06 -4.43
C GLY A 184 11.92 26.56 -4.19
N VAL A 185 11.45 26.09 -3.03
CA VAL A 185 11.53 24.68 -2.64
C VAL A 185 10.33 23.90 -3.16
N VAL A 186 10.58 22.83 -3.89
CA VAL A 186 9.54 22.01 -4.54
C VAL A 186 9.65 20.54 -4.13
N GLU A 187 8.51 19.85 -4.10
CA GLU A 187 8.43 18.42 -3.74
C GLU A 187 8.68 17.52 -4.96
N ARG A 188 9.46 16.45 -4.78
CA ARG A 188 9.72 15.43 -5.81
C ARG A 188 9.60 14.02 -5.23
N VAL A 189 8.75 13.21 -5.85
CA VAL A 189 8.47 11.83 -5.44
C VAL A 189 9.49 10.86 -6.04
N LEU A 190 9.95 9.93 -5.20
CA LEU A 190 11.00 8.94 -5.48
C LEU A 190 10.41 7.52 -5.56
N ASP A 191 9.65 7.22 -6.62
CA ASP A 191 9.02 5.89 -6.79
C ASP A 191 9.74 5.03 -7.82
N ARG A 192 10.82 4.37 -7.40
CA ARG A 192 11.67 3.61 -8.33
C ARG A 192 10.99 2.40 -8.98
N ARG A 193 9.84 1.96 -8.44
CA ARG A 193 9.07 0.83 -8.97
C ARG A 193 8.25 1.24 -10.19
N TYR A 194 7.63 2.41 -10.14
CA TYR A 194 6.65 2.85 -11.15
C TYR A 194 7.17 3.98 -12.05
N THR A 195 8.33 4.55 -11.76
CA THR A 195 8.91 5.64 -12.56
C THR A 195 10.35 5.36 -12.97
N SER A 196 10.75 5.91 -14.12
CA SER A 196 12.13 5.91 -14.61
C SER A 196 12.97 7.07 -14.07
N GLY A 197 12.34 8.06 -13.43
CA GLY A 197 12.94 9.28 -12.88
C GLY A 197 12.09 9.88 -11.76
N ILE A 198 12.63 10.88 -11.06
CA ILE A 198 11.87 11.64 -10.05
C ILE A 198 10.70 12.38 -10.69
N ARG A 199 9.57 12.45 -9.98
CA ARG A 199 8.32 13.05 -10.52
C ARG A 199 7.77 14.15 -9.60
N THR A 200 6.97 15.05 -10.16
CA THR A 200 6.09 15.90 -9.35
C THR A 200 5.00 15.04 -8.71
N MET A 201 4.37 15.54 -7.64
CA MET A 201 3.28 14.83 -6.96
C MET A 201 2.16 14.46 -7.95
N LYS A 202 1.74 15.41 -8.80
CA LYS A 202 0.70 15.21 -9.82
C LYS A 202 1.10 14.17 -10.87
N SER A 203 2.31 14.27 -11.43
CA SER A 203 2.77 13.32 -12.44
C SER A 203 2.89 11.91 -11.88
N TRP A 204 3.24 11.77 -10.60
CA TRP A 204 3.27 10.47 -9.91
C TRP A 204 1.86 9.93 -9.65
N SER A 205 0.94 10.74 -9.10
CA SER A 205 -0.44 10.30 -8.83
C SER A 205 -1.16 9.89 -10.11
N ASP A 206 -0.90 10.58 -11.23
CA ASP A 206 -1.50 10.28 -12.53
C ASP A 206 -1.17 8.88 -13.05
N ILE A 207 -0.13 8.23 -12.57
CA ILE A 207 0.17 6.83 -12.92
C ILE A 207 -0.94 5.91 -12.43
N PHE A 208 -1.54 6.22 -11.28
CA PHE A 208 -2.51 5.37 -10.60
C PHE A 208 -3.95 5.84 -10.77
N ILE A 209 -4.16 7.12 -11.09
CA ILE A 209 -5.50 7.73 -11.22
C ILE A 209 -5.90 7.81 -12.70
N ALA A 210 -6.76 6.89 -13.13
CA ALA A 210 -7.22 6.79 -14.50
C ALA A 210 -7.86 8.09 -15.03
N SER A 211 -8.64 8.79 -14.20
CA SER A 211 -9.29 10.05 -14.56
C SER A 211 -8.37 11.27 -14.59
N LYS A 212 -7.12 11.16 -14.11
CA LYS A 212 -6.17 12.26 -13.92
C LYS A 212 -6.68 13.41 -13.04
N LYS A 213 -7.75 13.18 -12.26
CA LYS A 213 -8.26 14.15 -11.27
C LYS A 213 -7.17 14.43 -10.23
N SER A 214 -7.08 15.68 -9.78
CA SER A 214 -6.12 16.06 -8.74
C SER A 214 -6.45 15.38 -7.41
N CYS A 215 -5.44 14.90 -6.69
CA CYS A 215 -5.58 14.39 -5.33
C CYS A 215 -5.23 15.51 -4.33
N PRO A 216 -6.21 16.07 -3.58
CA PRO A 216 -5.92 17.10 -2.59
C PRO A 216 -5.01 16.58 -1.48
N VAL A 217 -4.12 17.44 -0.97
CA VAL A 217 -3.29 17.17 0.20
C VAL A 217 -4.11 17.43 1.46
N THR A 218 -4.13 16.47 2.38
CA THR A 218 -4.99 16.51 3.57
C THR A 218 -4.43 15.63 4.71
N THR A 219 -5.20 15.48 5.79
CA THR A 219 -4.93 14.55 6.90
C THR A 219 -5.58 13.18 6.66
N TYR A 220 -5.07 12.16 7.32
CA TYR A 220 -5.66 10.82 7.31
C TYR A 220 -7.07 10.81 7.92
N ALA A 221 -7.30 11.59 8.98
CA ALA A 221 -8.64 11.78 9.56
C ALA A 221 -9.63 12.33 8.52
N TYR A 222 -9.23 13.35 7.74
CA TYR A 222 -10.06 13.90 6.68
C TYR A 222 -10.32 12.88 5.57
N TYR A 223 -9.30 12.15 5.13
CA TYR A 223 -9.48 11.05 4.17
C TYR A 223 -10.53 10.04 4.67
N ARG A 224 -10.44 9.60 5.92
CA ARG A 224 -11.38 8.63 6.49
C ARG A 224 -12.82 9.12 6.49
N ALA A 225 -13.03 10.40 6.81
CA ALA A 225 -14.33 11.03 6.77
C ALA A 225 -14.88 11.17 5.34
N ASN A 226 -13.99 11.27 4.34
CA ASN A 226 -14.33 11.57 2.94
C ASN A 226 -14.03 10.41 1.96
N LYS A 227 -13.81 9.19 2.45
CA LYS A 227 -13.47 8.03 1.60
C LYS A 227 -14.57 7.64 0.61
N ASN A 228 -15.80 8.11 0.81
CA ASN A 228 -16.97 7.91 -0.08
C ASN A 228 -17.32 9.15 -0.92
N SER A 229 -16.44 10.17 -0.94
CA SER A 229 -16.62 11.41 -1.70
C SER A 229 -16.47 11.19 -3.23
N PRO A 230 -16.85 12.16 -4.08
CA PRO A 230 -16.57 12.12 -5.52
C PRO A 230 -15.09 12.37 -5.87
N GLU A 231 -14.23 12.60 -4.89
CA GLU A 231 -12.78 12.56 -5.10
C GLU A 231 -12.34 11.14 -5.42
N HIS A 232 -11.23 11.02 -6.15
CA HIS A 232 -10.68 9.71 -6.51
C HIS A 232 -9.55 9.28 -5.56
N CYS A 233 -8.89 10.26 -4.93
CA CYS A 233 -7.71 10.05 -4.12
C CYS A 233 -7.45 11.23 -3.19
N PHE A 234 -6.63 10.99 -2.18
CA PHE A 234 -6.10 11.99 -1.25
C PHE A 234 -4.63 11.75 -0.99
N HIS A 235 -3.84 12.82 -0.90
CA HIS A 235 -2.45 12.76 -0.46
C HIS A 235 -2.35 13.08 1.04
N VAL A 236 -1.72 12.20 1.81
CA VAL A 236 -1.38 12.44 3.22
C VAL A 236 0.13 12.36 3.36
N LYS A 237 0.73 13.47 3.80
CA LYS A 237 2.18 13.58 3.98
C LYS A 237 2.56 13.09 5.37
N SER A 238 3.73 12.48 5.47
CA SER A 238 4.22 11.90 6.72
C SER A 238 5.74 11.95 6.80
N ASN A 239 6.29 11.71 7.99
CA ASN A 239 7.73 11.56 8.16
C ASN A 239 8.23 10.25 7.51
N MET A 240 9.54 10.11 7.37
CA MET A 240 10.14 8.91 6.78
C MET A 240 10.08 7.66 7.67
N TYR A 241 9.77 7.80 8.94
CA TYR A 241 9.79 6.69 9.90
C TYR A 241 8.49 5.88 9.82
N ASN A 242 7.36 6.54 9.57
CA ASN A 242 6.08 5.88 9.41
C ASN A 242 6.09 4.89 8.22
N ARG A 243 5.76 3.63 8.49
CA ARG A 243 5.76 2.55 7.50
C ARG A 243 4.37 2.26 6.94
N LEU A 244 3.37 2.18 7.82
CA LEU A 244 2.00 1.77 7.49
C LEU A 244 1.03 2.95 7.66
N PRO A 245 -0.14 2.95 6.99
CA PRO A 245 -1.21 3.92 7.24
C PRO A 245 -1.61 4.02 8.72
N LEU A 246 -1.51 2.90 9.45
CA LEU A 246 -1.74 2.86 10.89
C LEU A 246 -0.83 3.82 11.67
N HIS A 247 0.44 3.98 11.26
CA HIS A 247 1.36 4.87 11.96
C HIS A 247 0.98 6.33 11.73
N VAL A 248 0.56 6.67 10.50
CA VAL A 248 0.04 8.00 10.16
C VAL A 248 -1.20 8.32 10.99
N ARG A 249 -2.14 7.35 11.09
CA ARG A 249 -3.33 7.46 11.93
C ARG A 249 -2.98 7.68 13.41
N ASN A 250 -2.07 6.87 13.93
CA ASN A 250 -1.69 6.93 15.34
C ASN A 250 -0.99 8.26 15.65
N GLN A 251 -0.15 8.76 14.75
CA GLN A 251 0.48 10.07 14.87
C GLN A 251 -0.58 11.19 14.94
N GLU A 252 -1.57 11.19 14.05
CA GLU A 252 -2.64 12.21 14.07
C GLU A 252 -3.50 12.12 15.33
N ASN A 253 -3.87 10.91 15.75
CA ASN A 253 -4.75 10.70 16.90
C ASN A 253 -4.09 11.01 18.24
N THR A 254 -2.80 10.71 18.37
CA THR A 254 -2.09 10.79 19.67
C THR A 254 -1.13 11.98 19.76
N GLY A 255 -0.84 12.64 18.64
CA GLY A 255 0.22 13.64 18.54
C GLY A 255 1.64 13.07 18.65
N ARG A 256 1.80 11.75 18.83
CA ARG A 256 3.11 11.11 18.98
C ARG A 256 3.77 10.93 17.62
N VAL A 257 4.96 11.50 17.47
CA VAL A 257 5.73 11.43 16.22
C VAL A 257 6.83 10.39 16.35
N GLN A 258 6.90 9.44 15.42
CA GLN A 258 8.07 8.57 15.27
C GLN A 258 9.24 9.44 14.76
N THR A 259 10.36 9.46 15.48
CA THR A 259 11.56 10.26 15.15
C THR A 259 12.78 9.44 14.76
N ARG A 260 12.66 8.11 14.79
CA ARG A 260 13.70 7.16 14.43
C ARG A 260 13.11 5.92 13.78
N PHE A 261 13.93 5.20 13.02
CA PHE A 261 13.53 3.93 12.43
C PHE A 261 13.42 2.83 13.49
N ASN A 262 12.30 2.11 13.47
CA ASN A 262 12.17 0.86 14.19
C ASN A 262 12.99 -0.23 13.45
N THR A 263 14.02 -0.76 14.11
CA THR A 263 14.93 -1.74 13.49
C THR A 263 14.21 -3.06 13.13
N SER A 264 13.24 -3.49 13.93
CA SER A 264 12.44 -4.68 13.63
C SER A 264 11.59 -4.48 12.38
N GLU A 265 11.00 -3.29 12.20
CA GLU A 265 10.26 -2.94 10.99
C GLU A 265 11.17 -2.86 9.75
N VAL A 266 12.33 -2.21 9.88
CA VAL A 266 13.33 -2.13 8.80
C VAL A 266 13.75 -3.53 8.37
N ASN A 267 14.10 -4.39 9.32
CA ASN A 267 14.49 -5.78 9.06
C ASN A 267 13.36 -6.58 8.42
N PHE A 268 12.13 -6.40 8.88
CA PHE A 268 10.96 -7.00 8.25
C PHE A 268 10.86 -6.55 6.78
N SER A 269 10.90 -5.25 6.54
CA SER A 269 10.76 -4.69 5.19
C SER A 269 11.89 -5.13 4.28
N TYR A 270 13.12 -5.26 4.76
CA TYR A 270 14.22 -5.85 4.00
C TYR A 270 13.97 -7.31 3.61
N ARG A 271 13.47 -8.14 4.53
CA ARG A 271 13.15 -9.56 4.23
C ARG A 271 12.04 -9.67 3.19
N ALA A 272 11.05 -8.79 3.24
CA ALA A 272 10.03 -8.68 2.20
C ALA A 272 10.65 -8.20 0.87
N PHE A 273 11.50 -7.18 0.94
CA PHE A 273 12.15 -6.50 -0.18
C PHE A 273 13.10 -7.40 -0.97
N THR A 274 14.16 -7.95 -0.37
CA THR A 274 15.29 -8.52 -1.10
C THR A 274 15.04 -9.95 -1.60
N ARG A 275 15.39 -10.23 -2.86
CA ARG A 275 15.46 -11.62 -3.37
C ARG A 275 16.54 -12.38 -2.59
N ARG A 276 16.21 -13.57 -2.05
CA ARG A 276 17.20 -14.45 -1.40
C ARG A 276 18.36 -14.68 -2.38
N GLY A 277 19.60 -14.37 -1.96
CA GLY A 277 20.80 -14.56 -2.78
C GLY A 277 21.37 -13.31 -3.46
N ALA A 278 20.74 -12.13 -3.35
CA ALA A 278 21.38 -10.87 -3.70
C ALA A 278 22.33 -10.45 -2.56
N LYS A 279 23.62 -10.79 -2.69
CA LYS A 279 24.70 -10.20 -1.90
C LYS A 279 25.39 -9.12 -2.72
#